data_AF-A0A166VP57-F1
#
_entry.id   AF-A0A166VP57-F1
#
_cell.length_a   1.000
_cell.length_b   1.000
_cell.length_c   1.000
_cell.angle_alpha   90.00
_cell.angle_beta   90.00
_cell.angle_gamma   90.00
#
_symmetry.space_group_name_H-M   'P 1'
#
loop_
_entity.id
_entity.type
_entity.pdbx_description
1 polymer ?
#
loop_
_entity_poly.entity_id
_entity_poly.type
_entity_poly.pdbx_seq_one_letter_code
_entity_poly.pdbx_strand_id
1 'polypeptide(L)'
;MSTAVAQLSNGTIVKLAKIAGTAGYQELLQSELQKRQVIQGHATPHTRAHASSHGVAVLAEMIVSLREASEAILGDLPATVAVTAPYVLAWLDEETDFSSYVWRARELAGLKSFRVETMSPLYLAEASTVFAANGRCLCQDRYCYGPERTEEDIFTHDVVYHISFTNNSLYTVFQRATCFFHSPAGARYGTINHDFGLGRTEHGVAATFWLHMEEYLVSQAEKYVKSDVRPTESYIIAMAGEAAENKEFRDTVARVAARIQGDEAHRSERTGAGPKIELLASKEPVYAAAIGAALSKRHELDHSYCDEYFKSGIKVTDLHDDSRDEL
;
A
#
# COMPACT_ATOMS: atom_id res chain seq x y z
N MET A 1 -12.51 -3.77 -5.29
CA MET A 1 -12.33 -5.24 -5.15
C MET A 1 -11.66 -5.48 -3.82
N SER A 2 -11.93 -6.59 -3.15
CA SER A 2 -11.15 -7.05 -2.01
C SER A 2 -10.70 -8.50 -2.21
N THR A 3 -9.52 -8.83 -1.70
CA THR A 3 -8.93 -10.17 -1.83
C THR A 3 -8.44 -10.70 -0.49
N ALA A 4 -8.37 -12.02 -0.37
CA ALA A 4 -7.82 -12.70 0.79
C ALA A 4 -6.88 -13.82 0.35
N VAL A 5 -5.81 -14.02 1.12
CA VAL A 5 -4.86 -15.11 0.95
C VAL A 5 -4.53 -15.71 2.31
N ALA A 6 -4.12 -16.98 2.33
CA ALA A 6 -3.44 -17.60 3.46
C ALA A 6 -1.98 -17.84 3.10
N GLN A 7 -1.09 -17.57 4.06
CA GLN A 7 0.27 -18.07 4.01
C GLN A 7 0.39 -19.26 4.95
N LEU A 8 0.73 -20.42 4.40
CA LEU A 8 0.94 -21.65 5.16
C LEU A 8 2.34 -21.65 5.78
N SER A 9 2.55 -22.48 6.80
CA SER A 9 3.83 -22.60 7.52
C SER A 9 5.01 -22.98 6.62
N ASN A 10 4.76 -23.71 5.54
CA ASN A 10 5.77 -24.04 4.53
C ASN A 10 6.08 -22.89 3.56
N GLY A 11 5.52 -21.70 3.78
CA GLY A 11 5.69 -20.51 2.97
C GLY A 11 4.77 -20.41 1.74
N THR A 12 3.94 -21.43 1.48
CA THR A 12 3.00 -21.43 0.35
C THR A 12 1.92 -20.37 0.54
N ILE A 13 1.65 -19.59 -0.51
CA ILE A 13 0.53 -18.67 -0.57
C ILE A 13 -0.65 -19.36 -1.26
N VAL A 14 -1.79 -19.41 -0.57
CA VAL A 14 -3.07 -19.90 -1.09
C VAL A 14 -4.00 -18.72 -1.31
N LYS A 15 -4.49 -18.54 -2.54
CA LYS A 15 -5.51 -17.55 -2.88
C LYS A 15 -6.86 -18.04 -2.35
N LEU A 16 -7.50 -17.28 -1.47
CA LEU A 16 -8.73 -17.70 -0.81
C LEU A 16 -9.94 -17.05 -1.48
N ALA A 17 -10.00 -15.73 -1.45
CA ALA A 17 -11.18 -15.01 -1.90
C ALA A 17 -10.81 -13.85 -2.79
N LYS A 18 -11.70 -13.58 -3.73
CA LYS A 18 -11.77 -12.35 -4.50
C LYS A 18 -13.23 -11.94 -4.57
N ILE A 19 -13.57 -10.81 -3.98
CA ILE A 19 -14.93 -10.28 -3.98
C ILE A 19 -14.97 -8.88 -4.60
N ALA A 20 -16.09 -8.56 -5.24
CA ALA A 20 -16.34 -7.20 -5.71
C ALA A 20 -16.46 -6.27 -4.49
N GLY A 21 -15.98 -5.02 -4.63
CA GLY A 21 -16.26 -4.01 -3.61
C GLY A 21 -17.72 -3.57 -3.73
N THR A 22 -18.47 -3.56 -2.62
CA THR A 22 -19.85 -3.05 -2.61
C THR A 22 -19.89 -1.57 -2.99
N ALA A 23 -21.02 -1.10 -3.52
CA ALA A 23 -21.21 0.33 -3.82
C ALA A 23 -21.01 1.18 -2.57
N GLY A 24 -21.56 0.75 -1.42
CA GLY A 24 -21.38 1.44 -0.15
C GLY A 24 -19.92 1.53 0.29
N TYR A 25 -19.12 0.48 0.10
CA TYR A 25 -17.69 0.53 0.41
C TYR A 25 -16.92 1.49 -0.50
N GLN A 26 -17.26 1.54 -1.79
CA GLN A 26 -16.65 2.45 -2.75
C GLN A 26 -16.96 3.92 -2.39
N GLU A 27 -18.23 4.22 -2.13
CA GLU A 27 -18.69 5.55 -1.69
C GLU A 27 -18.03 5.97 -0.38
N LEU A 28 -17.95 5.04 0.59
CA LEU A 28 -17.28 5.27 1.85
C LEU A 28 -15.82 5.66 1.63
N LEU A 29 -15.04 4.83 0.93
CA LEU A 29 -13.62 5.12 0.69
C LEU A 29 -13.43 6.44 -0.06
N GLN A 30 -14.26 6.71 -1.07
CA GLN A 30 -14.19 7.97 -1.81
C GLN A 30 -14.44 9.17 -0.89
N SER A 31 -15.46 9.09 -0.03
CA SER A 31 -15.77 10.13 0.95
C SER A 31 -14.60 10.34 1.92
N GLU A 32 -14.06 9.27 2.50
CA GLU A 32 -12.97 9.36 3.48
C GLU A 32 -11.67 9.91 2.86
N LEU A 33 -11.36 9.55 1.63
CA LEU A 33 -10.20 10.09 0.90
C LEU A 33 -10.36 11.59 0.59
N GLN A 34 -11.59 12.06 0.35
CA GLN A 34 -11.87 13.47 0.07
C GLN A 34 -11.85 14.36 1.32
N LYS A 35 -12.23 13.83 2.50
CA LYS A 35 -12.34 14.60 3.76
C LYS A 35 -11.09 15.36 4.15
N ARG A 36 -9.90 14.96 3.68
CA ARG A 36 -8.64 15.66 3.98
C ARG A 36 -8.12 16.65 2.93
N GLN A 37 -8.73 16.75 1.74
CA GLN A 37 -8.45 17.90 0.86
C GLN A 37 -8.88 19.22 1.50
N VAL A 38 -9.85 19.18 2.42
CA VAL A 38 -10.38 20.36 3.14
C VAL A 38 -9.51 20.76 4.34
N ILE A 39 -8.70 19.84 4.91
CA ILE A 39 -7.95 20.09 6.16
C ILE A 39 -6.62 20.83 5.94
N GLN A 40 -6.15 20.97 4.70
CA GLN A 40 -4.95 21.76 4.38
C GLN A 40 -5.16 23.29 4.47
N GLY A 41 -6.39 23.77 4.65
CA GLY A 41 -6.70 25.18 4.90
C GLY A 41 -7.35 25.37 6.27
N HIS A 42 -6.55 25.60 7.31
CA HIS A 42 -7.01 26.03 8.64
C HIS A 42 -7.92 25.03 9.40
N ALA A 43 -7.35 24.15 10.23
CA ALA A 43 -8.07 23.65 11.40
C ALA A 43 -7.13 23.26 12.54
N THR A 44 -7.53 23.70 13.73
CA THR A 44 -7.01 23.47 15.07
C THR A 44 -6.86 22.00 15.47
N PRO A 45 -6.11 21.69 16.54
CA PRO A 45 -5.96 20.33 17.06
C PRO A 45 -7.28 19.79 17.61
N HIS A 46 -7.55 18.51 17.34
CA HIS A 46 -8.43 17.64 18.12
C HIS A 46 -9.95 17.94 18.09
N THR A 47 -10.60 17.47 17.04
CA THR A 47 -11.86 16.74 17.24
C THR A 47 -11.64 15.32 16.73
N ARG A 48 -11.56 14.35 17.66
CA ARG A 48 -11.67 12.92 17.35
C ARG A 48 -13.01 12.71 16.67
N ALA A 49 -13.05 12.75 15.35
CA ALA A 49 -14.23 12.39 14.59
C ALA A 49 -14.38 10.88 14.74
N HIS A 50 -15.12 10.43 15.76
CA HIS A 50 -15.42 9.02 15.92
C HIS A 50 -15.99 8.46 14.62
N ALA A 51 -15.42 7.34 14.18
CA ALA A 51 -15.96 6.50 13.13
C ALA A 51 -17.50 6.45 13.16
N SER A 52 -18.15 6.89 12.08
CA SER A 52 -19.61 6.81 12.00
C SER A 52 -20.02 5.33 12.06
N SER A 53 -21.05 5.03 12.85
CA SER A 53 -21.54 3.65 13.00
C SER A 53 -21.91 3.01 11.67
N HIS A 54 -22.45 3.81 10.74
CA HIS A 54 -22.79 3.37 9.38
C HIS A 54 -21.56 2.90 8.61
N GLY A 55 -20.49 3.69 8.61
CA GLY A 55 -19.32 3.36 7.84
C GLY A 55 -18.56 2.14 8.39
N VAL A 56 -18.52 1.97 9.72
CA VAL A 56 -17.99 0.76 10.36
C VAL A 56 -18.77 -0.49 9.90
N ALA A 57 -20.10 -0.39 9.78
CA ALA A 57 -20.93 -1.49 9.30
C ALA A 57 -20.65 -1.85 7.83
N VAL A 58 -20.45 -0.84 6.96
CA VAL A 58 -20.08 -1.04 5.55
C VAL A 58 -18.75 -1.77 5.41
N LEU A 59 -17.73 -1.39 6.20
CA LEU A 59 -16.45 -2.09 6.21
C LEU A 59 -16.59 -3.51 6.78
N ALA A 60 -17.39 -3.70 7.82
CA ALA A 60 -17.64 -5.02 8.40
C ALA A 60 -18.30 -5.98 7.40
N GLU A 61 -19.27 -5.53 6.60
CA GLU A 61 -19.92 -6.34 5.57
C GLU A 61 -18.92 -6.89 4.54
N MET A 62 -17.97 -6.06 4.12
CA MET A 62 -16.88 -6.47 3.24
C MET A 62 -15.97 -7.52 3.89
N ILE A 63 -15.65 -7.34 5.17
CA ILE A 63 -14.82 -8.29 5.94
C ILE A 63 -15.56 -9.62 6.13
N VAL A 64 -16.86 -9.59 6.44
CA VAL A 64 -17.70 -10.80 6.56
C VAL A 64 -17.70 -11.57 5.25
N SER A 65 -17.90 -10.89 4.12
CA SER A 65 -17.90 -11.52 2.80
C SER A 65 -16.56 -12.20 2.48
N LEU A 66 -15.43 -11.56 2.82
CA LEU A 66 -14.10 -12.17 2.68
C LEU A 66 -13.91 -13.35 3.63
N ARG A 67 -14.35 -13.24 4.88
CA ARG A 67 -14.27 -14.30 5.88
C ARG A 67 -15.02 -15.53 5.41
N GLU A 68 -16.31 -15.39 5.10
CA GLU A 68 -17.16 -16.52 4.67
C GLU A 68 -16.60 -17.21 3.42
N ALA A 69 -16.14 -16.44 2.43
CA ALA A 69 -15.50 -16.99 1.24
C ALA A 69 -14.17 -17.72 1.55
N SER A 70 -13.41 -17.24 2.54
CA SER A 70 -12.17 -17.86 2.98
C SER A 70 -12.43 -19.14 3.80
N GLU A 71 -13.44 -19.12 4.67
CA GLU A 71 -13.86 -20.26 5.49
C GLU A 71 -14.41 -21.41 4.65
N ALA A 72 -15.07 -21.08 3.53
CA ALA A 72 -15.50 -22.08 2.55
C ALA A 72 -14.34 -22.90 1.96
N ILE A 73 -13.09 -22.39 2.01
CA ILE A 73 -11.90 -23.06 1.47
C ILE A 73 -11.06 -23.69 2.58
N LEU A 74 -10.87 -22.99 3.70
CA LEU A 74 -9.97 -23.43 4.77
C LEU A 74 -10.68 -24.13 5.94
N GLY A 75 -12.01 -24.05 6.02
CA GLY A 75 -12.73 -24.27 7.28
C GLY A 75 -12.55 -23.06 8.20
N ASP A 76 -12.50 -23.29 9.51
CA ASP A 76 -12.36 -22.20 10.49
C ASP A 76 -11.09 -21.35 10.24
N LEU A 77 -11.23 -20.03 10.25
CA LEU A 77 -10.08 -19.14 10.10
C LEU A 77 -9.09 -19.25 11.27
N PRO A 78 -7.77 -19.09 11.00
CA PRO A 78 -6.77 -19.01 12.04
C PRO A 78 -7.01 -17.79 12.97
N ALA A 79 -6.39 -17.83 14.15
CA ALA A 79 -6.58 -16.79 15.17
C ALA A 79 -6.09 -15.40 14.77
N THR A 80 -5.27 -15.29 13.71
CA THR A 80 -4.59 -14.06 13.32
C THR A 80 -4.90 -13.68 11.87
N VAL A 81 -5.56 -12.53 11.68
CA VAL A 81 -5.87 -11.96 10.36
C VAL A 81 -5.23 -10.57 10.24
N ALA A 82 -4.41 -10.36 9.22
CA ALA A 82 -3.91 -9.03 8.85
C ALA A 82 -4.88 -8.39 7.85
N VAL A 83 -5.11 -7.08 7.99
CA VAL A 83 -5.97 -6.31 7.08
C VAL A 83 -5.10 -5.28 6.36
N THR A 84 -5.31 -5.15 5.06
CA THR A 84 -4.74 -4.06 4.26
C THR A 84 -5.85 -3.33 3.52
N ALA A 85 -5.68 -2.02 3.36
CA ALA A 85 -6.66 -1.15 2.71
C ALA A 85 -5.96 0.06 2.07
N PRO A 86 -6.62 0.76 1.12
CA PRO A 86 -6.22 2.10 0.72
C PRO A 86 -5.95 2.97 1.94
N TYR A 87 -4.85 3.71 1.92
CA TYR A 87 -4.50 4.53 3.06
C TYR A 87 -5.46 5.71 3.19
N VAL A 88 -6.15 5.79 4.31
CA VAL A 88 -7.11 6.85 4.61
C VAL A 88 -6.53 7.75 5.68
N LEU A 89 -6.07 8.91 5.26
CA LEU A 89 -5.41 9.88 6.13
C LEU A 89 -6.34 10.39 7.26
N ALA A 90 -7.66 10.30 7.09
CA ALA A 90 -8.65 10.61 8.12
C ALA A 90 -8.65 9.60 9.28
N TRP A 91 -8.06 8.42 9.10
CA TRP A 91 -7.97 7.36 10.10
C TRP A 91 -6.62 7.36 10.84
N LEU A 92 -5.73 8.33 10.58
CA LEU A 92 -4.37 8.38 11.12
C LEU A 92 -4.34 8.27 12.66
N ASP A 93 -5.21 9.01 13.35
CA ASP A 93 -5.25 9.05 14.82
C ASP A 93 -5.83 7.76 15.44
N GLU A 94 -6.33 6.85 14.60
CA GLU A 94 -6.95 5.60 15.02
C GLU A 94 -6.08 4.36 14.69
N GLU A 95 -4.90 4.54 14.08
CA GLU A 95 -4.09 3.42 13.57
C GLU A 95 -3.61 2.43 14.63
N THR A 96 -3.52 2.87 15.88
CA THR A 96 -3.11 2.05 17.04
C THR A 96 -4.18 2.01 18.14
N ASP A 97 -5.38 2.53 17.88
CA ASP A 97 -6.46 2.65 18.88
C ASP A 97 -7.43 1.45 18.78
N PHE A 98 -7.66 0.77 19.91
CA PHE A 98 -8.67 -0.30 20.01
C PHE A 98 -10.12 0.19 19.85
N SER A 99 -10.34 1.50 19.70
CA SER A 99 -11.63 2.10 19.31
C SER A 99 -11.70 2.50 17.84
N SER A 100 -10.67 2.17 17.04
CA SER A 100 -10.58 2.55 15.64
C SER A 100 -11.69 1.99 14.76
N TYR A 101 -11.90 2.69 13.66
CA TYR A 101 -12.79 2.31 12.59
C TYR A 101 -12.58 0.87 12.13
N VAL A 102 -11.32 0.49 11.85
CA VAL A 102 -10.97 -0.84 11.36
C VAL A 102 -11.11 -1.88 12.46
N TRP A 103 -10.70 -1.58 13.70
CA TRP A 103 -10.88 -2.51 14.81
C TRP A 103 -12.35 -2.86 15.04
N ARG A 104 -13.21 -1.85 15.13
CA ARG A 104 -14.66 -2.06 15.34
C ARG A 104 -15.29 -2.84 14.19
N ALA A 105 -14.88 -2.59 12.94
CA ALA A 105 -15.38 -3.34 11.79
C ALA A 105 -14.96 -4.82 11.83
N ARG A 106 -13.74 -5.11 12.30
CA ARG A 106 -13.26 -6.49 12.50
C ARG A 106 -14.03 -7.22 13.58
N GLU A 107 -14.31 -6.56 14.70
CA GLU A 107 -15.12 -7.11 15.78
C GLU A 107 -16.55 -7.42 15.32
N LEU A 108 -17.19 -6.49 14.61
CA LEU A 108 -18.51 -6.70 14.01
C LEU A 108 -18.51 -7.85 13.00
N ALA A 109 -17.41 -8.02 12.26
CA ALA A 109 -17.24 -9.13 11.34
C ALA A 109 -16.88 -10.45 12.02
N GLY A 110 -16.85 -10.51 13.35
CA GLY A 110 -16.55 -11.71 14.14
C GLY A 110 -15.13 -12.25 13.96
N LEU A 111 -14.19 -11.40 13.54
CA LEU A 111 -12.77 -11.78 13.54
C LEU A 111 -12.23 -11.74 14.98
N LYS A 112 -11.39 -12.73 15.33
CA LYS A 112 -10.77 -12.78 16.66
C LYS A 112 -9.90 -11.55 16.89
N SER A 113 -10.03 -10.96 18.07
CA SER A 113 -9.17 -9.87 18.53
C SER A 113 -7.77 -10.39 18.84
N PHE A 114 -6.75 -9.60 18.52
CA PHE A 114 -5.37 -9.88 18.91
C PHE A 114 -4.79 -8.64 19.58
N ARG A 115 -3.84 -8.83 20.50
CA ARG A 115 -3.10 -7.70 21.06
C ARG A 115 -2.19 -7.16 19.96
N VAL A 116 -2.40 -5.89 19.64
CA VAL A 116 -1.46 -5.10 18.87
C VAL A 116 -0.22 -4.93 19.75
N GLU A 117 0.93 -5.49 19.34
CA GLU A 117 2.20 -5.07 19.92
C GLU A 117 2.43 -3.59 19.56
N THR A 118 3.10 -2.83 20.42
CA THR A 118 3.09 -1.35 20.43
C THR A 118 3.51 -0.66 19.13
N MET A 119 4.01 -1.38 18.13
CA MET A 119 4.46 -0.87 16.84
C MET A 119 3.69 -1.40 15.62
N SER A 120 2.82 -2.40 15.75
CA SER A 120 2.09 -2.97 14.61
C SER A 120 0.82 -2.16 14.30
N PRO A 121 0.62 -1.64 13.08
CA PRO A 121 -0.60 -0.91 12.77
C PRO A 121 -1.80 -1.87 12.68
N LEU A 122 -3.00 -1.38 13.05
CA LEU A 122 -4.24 -2.16 12.99
C LEU A 122 -4.63 -2.58 11.56
N TYR A 123 -4.15 -1.84 10.58
CA TYR A 123 -4.22 -2.16 9.15
C TYR A 123 -2.99 -1.63 8.43
N LEU A 124 -2.61 -2.30 7.34
CA LEU A 124 -1.47 -1.94 6.51
C LEU A 124 -1.92 -1.15 5.28
N ALA A 125 -1.19 -0.12 4.87
CA ALA A 125 -1.49 0.55 3.60
C ALA A 125 -1.30 -0.39 2.41
N GLU A 126 -2.25 -0.36 1.48
CA GLU A 126 -2.22 -1.16 0.25
C GLU A 126 -0.93 -0.96 -0.55
N ALA A 127 -0.44 0.27 -0.69
CA ALA A 127 0.81 0.55 -1.38
C ALA A 127 2.02 -0.14 -0.71
N SER A 128 2.06 -0.15 0.62
CA SER A 128 3.13 -0.78 1.40
C SER A 128 3.10 -2.30 1.28
N THR A 129 1.90 -2.90 1.32
CA THR A 129 1.75 -4.35 1.17
C THR A 129 2.02 -4.82 -0.26
N VAL A 130 1.63 -4.04 -1.28
CA VAL A 130 2.05 -4.30 -2.66
C VAL A 130 3.58 -4.26 -2.79
N PHE A 131 4.25 -3.30 -2.15
CA PHE A 131 5.71 -3.24 -2.16
C PHE A 131 6.34 -4.47 -1.48
N ALA A 132 5.82 -4.87 -0.31
CA ALA A 132 6.25 -6.08 0.40
C ALA A 132 6.07 -7.35 -0.45
N ALA A 133 4.92 -7.51 -1.14
CA ALA A 133 4.67 -8.65 -2.02
C ALA A 133 5.65 -8.75 -3.20
N ASN A 134 6.35 -7.65 -3.52
CA ASN A 134 7.41 -7.59 -4.51
C ASN A 134 8.82 -7.76 -3.92
N GLY A 135 8.93 -8.24 -2.68
CA GLY A 135 10.21 -8.51 -2.03
C GLY A 135 10.90 -7.28 -1.45
N ARG A 136 10.21 -6.14 -1.36
CA ARG A 136 10.80 -4.89 -0.90
C ARG A 136 10.51 -4.64 0.59
N CYS A 137 11.51 -4.11 1.28
CA CYS A 137 11.43 -3.69 2.69
C CYS A 137 10.99 -4.78 3.69
N LEU A 138 11.13 -6.07 3.34
CA LEU A 138 10.56 -7.20 4.10
C LEU A 138 11.12 -7.41 5.52
N CYS A 139 12.34 -6.95 5.80
CA CYS A 139 12.95 -7.15 7.11
C CYS A 139 12.75 -5.93 8.03
N GLN A 140 12.01 -6.13 9.12
CA GLN A 140 11.72 -5.06 10.08
C GLN A 140 13.00 -4.48 10.66
N ASP A 141 13.93 -5.36 11.05
CA ASP A 141 15.15 -4.93 11.71
C ASP A 141 16.04 -4.04 10.82
N ARG A 142 16.02 -4.29 9.51
CA ARG A 142 16.82 -3.57 8.52
C ARG A 142 16.17 -2.28 8.01
N TYR A 143 14.86 -2.29 7.83
CA TYR A 143 14.18 -1.20 7.12
C TYR A 143 13.39 -0.29 8.05
N CYS A 144 13.16 -0.69 9.31
CA CYS A 144 12.28 0.02 10.23
C CYS A 144 13.00 0.63 11.44
N TYR A 145 14.14 0.07 11.85
CA TYR A 145 15.02 0.72 12.82
C TYR A 145 16.08 1.48 12.03
N GLY A 146 16.23 2.77 12.34
CA GLY A 146 16.90 3.73 11.46
C GLY A 146 18.39 3.50 11.19
N PRO A 147 19.08 4.50 10.60
CA PRO A 147 20.43 4.31 10.08
C PRO A 147 21.43 3.93 11.18
N GLU A 148 21.09 4.22 12.44
CA GLU A 148 21.82 3.82 13.65
C GLU A 148 22.01 2.30 13.80
N ARG A 149 21.16 1.47 13.18
CA ARG A 149 21.27 0.00 13.23
C ARG A 149 21.69 -0.64 11.91
N THR A 150 21.55 0.06 10.79
CA THR A 150 21.51 -0.60 9.47
C THR A 150 22.45 0.01 8.44
N GLU A 151 23.12 1.13 8.76
CA GLU A 151 24.00 1.92 7.86
C GLU A 151 23.34 2.39 6.55
N GLU A 152 22.09 2.01 6.28
CA GLU A 152 21.28 2.43 5.15
C GLU A 152 20.46 3.68 5.53
N ASP A 153 20.41 4.66 4.63
CA ASP A 153 19.50 5.80 4.78
C ASP A 153 18.05 5.30 4.63
N ILE A 154 17.42 4.96 5.76
CA ILE A 154 16.01 4.53 5.83
C ILE A 154 15.03 5.63 5.43
N PHE A 155 15.50 6.88 5.26
CA PHE A 155 14.77 7.93 4.60
C PHE A 155 15.10 7.93 3.11
N THR A 156 15.02 6.76 2.47
CA THR A 156 15.05 6.67 1.01
C THR A 156 14.09 7.72 0.48
N HIS A 157 14.62 8.69 -0.27
CA HIS A 157 13.82 9.77 -0.81
C HIS A 157 12.84 9.24 -1.87
N ASP A 158 12.89 7.95 -2.20
CA ASP A 158 12.01 7.30 -3.17
C ASP A 158 10.53 7.48 -2.81
N VAL A 159 9.75 7.87 -3.83
CA VAL A 159 8.30 7.97 -3.74
C VAL A 159 7.67 6.81 -4.48
N VAL A 160 6.88 6.02 -3.77
CA VAL A 160 5.99 5.03 -4.36
C VAL A 160 4.79 5.75 -4.93
N TYR A 161 4.66 5.75 -6.26
CA TYR A 161 3.42 6.10 -6.94
C TYR A 161 2.63 4.81 -7.19
N HIS A 162 1.74 4.48 -6.26
CA HIS A 162 0.93 3.26 -6.36
C HIS A 162 -0.28 3.51 -7.25
N ILE A 163 -0.48 2.61 -8.22
CA ILE A 163 -1.58 2.63 -9.20
C ILE A 163 -2.26 1.26 -9.16
N SER A 164 -3.45 1.20 -8.58
CA SER A 164 -4.29 0.01 -8.52
C SER A 164 -5.40 0.12 -9.56
N PHE A 165 -5.27 -0.63 -10.66
CA PHE A 165 -6.20 -0.61 -11.79
C PHE A 165 -7.12 -1.84 -11.77
N THR A 166 -8.42 -1.59 -11.69
CA THR A 166 -9.44 -2.62 -11.59
C THR A 166 -10.40 -2.56 -12.78
N ASN A 167 -11.36 -3.49 -12.82
CA ASN A 167 -12.39 -3.46 -13.85
C ASN A 167 -13.29 -2.22 -13.76
N ASN A 168 -13.42 -1.62 -12.57
CA ASN A 168 -14.43 -0.59 -12.29
C ASN A 168 -13.85 0.78 -11.93
N SER A 169 -12.58 0.84 -11.51
CA SER A 169 -11.95 2.08 -11.06
C SER A 169 -10.42 2.00 -11.05
N LEU A 170 -9.81 3.18 -10.94
CA LEU A 170 -8.39 3.42 -10.79
C LEU A 170 -8.16 4.07 -9.43
N TYR A 171 -7.45 3.39 -8.53
CA TYR A 171 -6.97 3.97 -7.28
C TYR A 171 -5.52 4.41 -7.45
N THR A 172 -5.19 5.62 -7.01
CA THR A 172 -3.82 6.12 -7.00
C THR A 172 -3.47 6.75 -5.66
N VAL A 173 -2.21 6.61 -5.24
CA VAL A 173 -1.69 7.27 -4.03
C VAL A 173 -0.18 7.46 -4.15
N PHE A 174 0.34 8.54 -3.57
CA PHE A 174 1.77 8.73 -3.39
C PHE A 174 2.14 8.45 -1.95
N GLN A 175 3.15 7.61 -1.73
CA GLN A 175 3.67 7.28 -0.41
C GLN A 175 5.20 7.33 -0.47
N ARG A 176 5.85 7.70 0.62
CA ARG A 176 7.30 7.47 0.73
C ARG A 176 7.57 5.96 0.77
N ALA A 177 8.68 5.52 0.21
CA ALA A 177 9.14 4.12 0.29
C ALA A 177 9.69 3.80 1.69
N THR A 178 8.89 4.04 2.72
CA THR A 178 9.24 3.72 4.11
C THR A 178 9.02 2.23 4.39
N CYS A 179 9.53 1.78 5.53
CA CYS A 179 9.26 0.42 6.00
C CYS A 179 7.74 0.14 6.09
N PHE A 180 7.35 -1.04 5.63
CA PHE A 180 5.95 -1.44 5.53
C PHE A 180 5.29 -1.78 6.88
N PHE A 181 6.08 -2.01 7.93
CA PHE A 181 5.60 -2.24 9.30
C PHE A 181 5.25 -0.94 10.03
N HIS A 182 5.70 0.22 9.54
CA HIS A 182 5.37 1.51 10.14
C HIS A 182 4.03 2.03 9.63
N SER A 183 3.46 2.96 10.40
CA SER A 183 2.37 3.81 9.90
C SER A 183 2.74 4.35 8.51
N PRO A 184 1.82 4.32 7.54
CA PRO A 184 2.00 4.96 6.24
C PRO A 184 1.97 6.50 6.34
N ALA A 185 2.36 7.08 7.47
CA ALA A 185 2.48 8.51 7.73
C ALA A 185 3.34 9.18 6.65
N GLY A 186 2.69 9.58 5.56
CA GLY A 186 3.38 10.00 4.34
C GLY A 186 2.61 9.68 3.06
N ALA A 187 1.62 8.79 3.11
CA ALA A 187 0.69 8.61 2.02
C ALA A 187 -0.19 9.86 1.85
N ARG A 188 -0.24 10.38 0.63
CA ARG A 188 -0.88 11.64 0.24
C ARG A 188 -1.52 11.50 -1.14
N TYR A 189 -2.48 12.38 -1.42
CA TYR A 189 -3.15 12.46 -2.73
C TYR A 189 -3.79 11.13 -3.17
N GLY A 190 -4.29 10.36 -2.20
CA GLY A 190 -5.07 9.16 -2.47
C GLY A 190 -6.37 9.51 -3.19
N THR A 191 -6.61 8.92 -4.35
CA THR A 191 -7.83 9.16 -5.15
C THR A 191 -8.36 7.87 -5.75
N ILE A 192 -9.69 7.72 -5.78
CA ILE A 192 -10.38 6.68 -6.53
C ILE A 192 -11.14 7.36 -7.66
N ASN A 193 -10.82 7.01 -8.90
CA ASN A 193 -11.48 7.53 -10.08
C ASN A 193 -12.25 6.42 -10.80
N HIS A 194 -13.58 6.56 -10.83
CA HIS A 194 -14.50 5.61 -11.46
C HIS A 194 -14.61 5.76 -12.98
N ASP A 195 -14.12 6.86 -13.55
CA ASP A 195 -14.09 7.05 -15.01
C ASP A 195 -13.04 6.15 -15.67
N PHE A 196 -12.08 5.66 -14.89
CA PHE A 196 -11.01 4.78 -15.33
C PHE A 196 -11.19 3.37 -14.77
N GLY A 197 -11.87 2.50 -15.51
CA GLY A 197 -11.95 1.07 -15.22
C GLY A 197 -11.87 0.27 -16.52
N LEU A 198 -11.28 -0.93 -16.51
CA LEU A 198 -11.14 -1.73 -17.73
C LEU A 198 -12.50 -1.99 -18.41
N GLY A 199 -13.57 -2.21 -17.65
CA GLY A 199 -14.92 -2.41 -18.23
C GLY A 199 -15.45 -1.22 -19.03
N ARG A 200 -14.85 -0.02 -18.89
CA ARG A 200 -15.23 1.16 -19.67
C ARG A 200 -14.56 1.23 -21.04
N THR A 201 -13.55 0.40 -21.32
CA THR A 201 -12.85 0.42 -22.62
C THR A 201 -13.68 -0.18 -23.77
N GLU A 202 -14.71 -0.98 -23.45
CA GLU A 202 -15.53 -1.70 -24.42
C GLU A 202 -16.51 -0.80 -25.20
N HIS A 203 -16.73 0.45 -24.76
CA HIS A 203 -17.76 1.35 -25.30
C HIS A 203 -17.27 2.23 -26.47
N GLY A 204 -16.29 1.78 -27.26
CA GLY A 204 -15.98 2.35 -28.58
C GLY A 204 -15.02 3.55 -28.61
N VAL A 205 -14.33 3.88 -27.51
CA VAL A 205 -13.32 4.97 -27.49
C VAL A 205 -12.03 4.57 -26.77
N ALA A 206 -11.56 3.35 -27.00
CA ALA A 206 -10.38 2.79 -26.30
C ALA A 206 -9.14 3.69 -26.41
N ALA A 207 -8.87 4.30 -27.57
CA ALA A 207 -7.70 5.17 -27.75
C ALA A 207 -7.76 6.45 -26.90
N THR A 208 -8.91 7.13 -26.82
CA THR A 208 -9.05 8.33 -26.00
C THR A 208 -9.11 7.99 -24.52
N PHE A 209 -9.64 6.82 -24.15
CA PHE A 209 -9.63 6.32 -22.78
C PHE A 209 -8.20 6.24 -22.22
N TRP A 210 -7.28 5.60 -22.95
CA TRP A 210 -5.89 5.47 -22.50
C TRP A 210 -5.15 6.81 -22.49
N LEU A 211 -5.44 7.70 -23.44
CA LEU A 211 -4.88 9.05 -23.46
C LEU A 211 -5.35 9.87 -22.24
N HIS A 212 -6.65 9.86 -21.94
CA HIS A 212 -7.18 10.55 -20.76
C HIS A 212 -6.65 9.95 -19.45
N MET A 213 -6.45 8.63 -19.39
CA MET A 213 -5.81 7.99 -18.24
C MET A 213 -4.36 8.46 -18.08
N GLU A 214 -3.61 8.53 -19.17
CA GLU A 214 -2.23 9.04 -19.16
C GLU A 214 -2.17 10.48 -18.64
N GLU A 215 -3.00 11.37 -19.19
CA GLU A 215 -3.11 12.76 -18.76
C GLU A 215 -3.51 12.88 -17.28
N TYR A 216 -4.47 12.06 -16.84
CA TYR A 216 -4.88 12.02 -15.45
C TYR A 216 -3.73 11.62 -14.53
N LEU A 217 -3.02 10.53 -14.83
CA LEU A 217 -1.91 10.03 -14.02
C LEU A 217 -0.76 11.04 -13.95
N VAL A 218 -0.38 11.66 -15.07
CA VAL A 218 0.62 12.75 -15.08
C VAL A 218 0.15 13.93 -14.24
N SER A 219 -1.12 14.34 -14.34
CA SER A 219 -1.66 15.44 -13.54
C SER A 219 -1.62 15.16 -12.03
N GLN A 220 -1.75 13.90 -11.60
CA GLN A 220 -1.61 13.54 -10.19
C GLN A 220 -0.16 13.67 -9.74
N ALA A 221 0.81 13.27 -10.57
CA ALA A 221 2.24 13.44 -10.30
C ALA A 221 2.62 14.92 -10.21
N GLU A 222 2.12 15.77 -11.11
CA GLU A 222 2.33 17.22 -11.07
C GLU A 222 1.74 17.85 -9.79
N LYS A 223 0.54 17.43 -9.38
CA LYS A 223 -0.08 17.89 -8.12
C LYS A 223 0.75 17.48 -6.90
N TYR A 224 1.35 16.30 -6.93
CA TYR A 224 2.21 15.82 -5.86
C TYR A 224 3.48 16.69 -5.71
N VAL A 225 4.20 16.99 -6.79
CA VAL A 225 5.44 17.79 -6.70
C VAL A 225 5.21 19.27 -6.39
N LYS A 226 4.01 19.79 -6.67
CA LYS A 226 3.60 21.15 -6.26
C LYS A 226 3.24 21.25 -4.78
N SER A 227 3.17 20.12 -4.07
CA SER A 227 2.93 20.10 -2.63
C SER A 227 4.21 20.41 -1.84
N ASP A 228 4.11 20.83 -0.58
CA ASP A 228 5.26 21.11 0.32
C ASP A 228 6.22 19.91 0.54
N VAL A 229 5.99 18.78 -0.12
CA VAL A 229 6.86 17.61 -0.15
C VAL A 229 7.79 17.74 -1.36
N ARG A 230 9.04 18.15 -1.09
CA ARG A 230 10.08 18.43 -2.10
C ARG A 230 10.26 17.31 -3.13
N PRO A 231 10.62 17.65 -4.39
CA PRO A 231 10.79 16.68 -5.46
C PRO A 231 11.85 15.66 -5.09
N THR A 232 11.48 14.40 -5.25
CA THR A 232 12.30 13.25 -4.90
C THR A 232 13.16 12.83 -6.08
N GLU A 233 14.36 12.34 -5.81
CA GLU A 233 15.31 11.94 -6.86
C GLU A 233 14.85 10.68 -7.62
N SER A 234 13.82 10.01 -7.12
CA SER A 234 13.36 8.69 -7.57
C SER A 234 11.87 8.46 -7.33
N TYR A 235 11.23 7.83 -8.31
CA TYR A 235 9.89 7.25 -8.22
C TYR A 235 9.93 5.75 -8.42
N ILE A 236 9.09 5.04 -7.68
CA ILE A 236 8.74 3.65 -7.92
C ILE A 236 7.26 3.63 -8.28
N ILE A 237 6.93 3.34 -9.53
CA ILE A 237 5.53 3.22 -9.96
C ILE A 237 5.10 1.78 -9.76
N ALA A 238 4.35 1.53 -8.68
CA ALA A 238 3.88 0.21 -8.30
C ALA A 238 2.49 -0.06 -8.88
N MET A 239 2.38 -1.09 -9.74
CA MET A 239 1.14 -1.47 -10.41
C MET A 239 0.50 -2.68 -9.73
N ALA A 240 -0.79 -2.56 -9.39
CA ALA A 240 -1.61 -3.60 -8.79
C ALA A 240 -3.05 -3.56 -9.33
N GLY A 241 -3.87 -4.53 -8.91
CA GLY A 241 -5.29 -4.61 -9.26
C GLY A 241 -5.62 -5.64 -10.35
N GLU A 242 -6.92 -5.87 -10.55
CA GLU A 242 -7.47 -6.90 -11.45
C GLU A 242 -7.03 -6.77 -12.89
N ALA A 243 -6.85 -5.52 -13.34
CA ALA A 243 -6.57 -5.18 -14.72
C ALA A 243 -5.11 -4.74 -14.93
N ALA A 244 -4.25 -4.90 -13.92
CA ALA A 244 -2.84 -4.46 -13.99
C ALA A 244 -1.99 -5.23 -15.01
N GLU A 245 -2.45 -6.41 -15.43
CA GLU A 245 -1.80 -7.21 -16.47
C GLU A 245 -2.21 -6.81 -17.89
N ASN A 246 -3.22 -5.95 -18.03
CA ASN A 246 -3.63 -5.46 -19.34
C ASN A 246 -2.45 -4.72 -20.00
N LYS A 247 -2.18 -5.09 -21.26
CA LYS A 247 -1.01 -4.59 -22.01
C LYS A 247 -1.11 -3.07 -22.22
N GLU A 248 -2.27 -2.58 -22.63
CA GLU A 248 -2.51 -1.17 -22.90
C GLU A 248 -2.35 -0.31 -21.64
N PHE A 249 -2.78 -0.82 -20.48
CA PHE A 249 -2.53 -0.19 -19.19
C PHE A 249 -1.03 -0.10 -18.88
N ARG A 250 -0.28 -1.20 -19.01
CA ARG A 250 1.18 -1.19 -18.77
C ARG A 250 1.92 -0.26 -19.74
N ASP A 251 1.55 -0.26 -21.00
CA ASP A 251 2.09 0.65 -22.01
C ASP A 251 1.78 2.11 -21.66
N THR A 252 0.57 2.37 -21.14
CA THR A 252 0.16 3.71 -20.67
C THR A 252 0.98 4.15 -19.47
N VAL A 253 1.16 3.29 -18.46
CA VAL A 253 2.01 3.60 -17.30
C VAL A 253 3.47 3.82 -17.71
N ALA A 254 4.00 3.08 -18.68
CA ALA A 254 5.34 3.31 -19.22
C ALA A 254 5.48 4.69 -19.91
N ARG A 255 4.44 5.15 -20.62
CA ARG A 255 4.41 6.51 -21.18
C ARG A 255 4.30 7.58 -20.10
N VAL A 256 3.50 7.35 -19.06
CA VAL A 256 3.43 8.23 -17.86
C VAL A 256 4.82 8.36 -17.22
N ALA A 257 5.53 7.25 -17.03
CA ALA A 257 6.90 7.27 -16.52
C ALA A 257 7.82 8.12 -17.40
N ALA A 258 7.86 7.87 -18.71
CA ALA A 258 8.70 8.66 -19.62
C ALA A 258 8.38 10.16 -19.57
N ARG A 259 7.10 10.53 -19.42
CA ARG A 259 6.67 11.93 -19.28
C ARG A 259 7.13 12.54 -17.95
N ILE A 260 6.91 11.86 -16.83
CA ILE A 260 7.39 12.31 -15.51
C ILE A 260 8.92 12.49 -15.52
N GLN A 261 9.64 11.58 -16.17
CA GLN A 261 11.11 11.65 -16.25
C GLN A 261 11.60 12.85 -17.07
N GLY A 262 10.85 13.24 -18.11
CA GLY A 262 11.19 14.36 -19.00
C GLY A 262 10.67 15.72 -18.54
N ASP A 263 9.77 15.77 -17.56
CA ASP A 263 9.12 16.99 -17.10
C ASP A 263 10.03 17.83 -16.19
N GLU A 264 10.11 19.13 -16.46
CA GLU A 264 10.89 20.08 -15.68
C GLU A 264 10.41 20.20 -14.24
N ALA A 265 9.10 20.05 -14.00
CA ALA A 265 8.50 20.11 -12.66
C ALA A 265 9.02 19.01 -11.71
N HIS A 266 9.55 17.92 -12.28
CA HIS A 266 10.04 16.77 -11.52
C HIS A 266 11.57 16.73 -11.40
N ARG A 267 12.30 17.70 -11.96
CA ARG A 267 13.76 17.71 -11.90
C ARG A 267 14.27 17.86 -10.46
N SER A 268 15.30 17.10 -10.14
CA SER A 268 16.03 17.21 -8.88
C SER A 268 16.65 18.61 -8.76
N GLU A 269 16.35 19.33 -7.67
CA GLU A 269 16.97 20.63 -7.38
C GLU A 269 18.51 20.52 -7.24
N ARG A 270 19.00 19.35 -6.81
CA ARG A 270 20.43 19.10 -6.57
C ARG A 270 21.20 18.89 -7.86
N THR A 271 20.63 18.15 -8.81
CA THR A 271 21.36 17.69 -10.01
C THR A 271 20.83 18.29 -11.31
N GLY A 272 19.64 18.89 -11.30
CA GLY A 272 18.92 19.35 -12.49
C GLY A 272 18.44 18.20 -13.42
N ALA A 273 18.71 16.95 -13.05
CA ALA A 273 18.29 15.77 -13.81
C ALA A 273 16.84 15.40 -13.50
N GLY A 274 16.18 14.78 -14.47
CA GLY A 274 14.88 14.13 -14.25
C GLY A 274 14.98 13.01 -13.22
N PRO A 275 13.87 12.66 -12.54
CA PRO A 275 13.89 11.64 -11.50
C PRO A 275 14.21 10.27 -12.10
N LYS A 276 14.85 9.39 -11.32
CA LYS A 276 14.95 7.97 -11.66
C LYS A 276 13.57 7.34 -11.53
N ILE A 277 13.15 6.52 -12.48
CA ILE A 277 11.85 5.84 -12.40
C ILE A 277 12.03 4.34 -12.51
N GLU A 278 11.53 3.61 -11.52
CA GLU A 278 11.36 2.17 -11.54
C GLU A 278 9.88 1.84 -11.80
N LEU A 279 9.62 0.91 -12.73
CA LEU A 279 8.30 0.32 -12.92
C LEU A 279 8.24 -1.01 -12.18
N LEU A 280 7.39 -1.11 -11.17
CA LEU A 280 7.23 -2.30 -10.35
C LEU A 280 5.91 -3.01 -10.69
N ALA A 281 6.02 -4.13 -11.40
CA ALA A 281 4.89 -4.98 -11.75
C ALA A 281 4.86 -6.23 -10.85
N SER A 282 3.79 -6.37 -10.07
CA SER A 282 3.60 -7.56 -9.23
C SER A 282 3.40 -8.82 -10.07
N LYS A 283 3.97 -9.95 -9.62
CA LYS A 283 3.71 -11.28 -10.22
C LYS A 283 2.25 -11.70 -10.12
N GLU A 284 1.58 -11.27 -9.05
CA GLU A 284 0.18 -11.60 -8.73
C GLU A 284 -0.56 -10.31 -8.41
N PRO A 285 -0.77 -9.40 -9.38
CA PRO A 285 -1.19 -8.03 -9.09
C PRO A 285 -2.58 -7.93 -8.46
N VAL A 286 -3.44 -8.92 -8.69
CA VAL A 286 -4.77 -9.02 -8.09
C VAL A 286 -4.69 -9.27 -6.58
N TYR A 287 -3.70 -10.06 -6.15
CA TYR A 287 -3.53 -10.50 -4.76
C TYR A 287 -2.36 -9.84 -4.05
N ALA A 288 -1.59 -8.97 -4.73
CA ALA A 288 -0.34 -8.40 -4.23
C ALA A 288 -0.50 -7.78 -2.84
N ALA A 289 -1.52 -6.94 -2.63
CA ALA A 289 -1.78 -6.35 -1.32
C ALA A 289 -2.05 -7.42 -0.24
N ALA A 290 -2.90 -8.40 -0.52
CA ALA A 290 -3.21 -9.48 0.42
C ALA A 290 -1.97 -10.35 0.73
N ILE A 291 -1.12 -10.61 -0.28
CA ILE A 291 0.16 -11.32 -0.13
C ILE A 291 1.09 -10.54 0.82
N GLY A 292 1.25 -9.24 0.60
CA GLY A 292 2.07 -8.41 1.49
C GLY A 292 1.56 -8.37 2.92
N ALA A 293 0.24 -8.31 3.10
CA ALA A 293 -0.38 -8.37 4.43
C ALA A 293 -0.12 -9.72 5.13
N ALA A 294 -0.19 -10.84 4.40
CA ALA A 294 0.14 -12.15 4.94
C ALA A 294 1.61 -12.26 5.32
N LEU A 295 2.52 -11.74 4.48
CA LEU A 295 3.96 -11.68 4.78
C LEU A 295 4.22 -10.89 6.06
N SER A 296 3.60 -9.72 6.22
CA SER A 296 3.68 -8.92 7.46
C SER A 296 3.35 -9.75 8.69
N LYS A 297 2.26 -10.52 8.63
CA LYS A 297 1.83 -11.30 9.79
C LYS A 297 2.77 -12.45 10.10
N ARG A 298 3.38 -13.05 9.07
CA ARG A 298 4.39 -14.09 9.26
C ARG A 298 5.63 -13.53 9.95
N HIS A 299 6.11 -12.36 9.55
CA HIS A 299 7.27 -11.72 10.19
C HIS A 299 7.04 -11.39 11.66
N GLU A 300 5.82 -10.99 12.05
CA GLU A 300 5.46 -10.82 13.47
C GLU A 300 5.51 -12.13 14.27
N LEU A 301 5.31 -13.28 13.63
CA LEU A 301 5.33 -14.59 14.29
C LEU A 301 6.72 -15.23 14.31
N ASP A 302 7.60 -14.85 13.38
CA ASP A 302 8.94 -15.41 13.23
C ASP A 302 9.95 -14.38 12.70
N HIS A 303 10.71 -13.78 13.62
CA HIS A 303 11.76 -12.81 13.31
C HIS A 303 12.96 -13.43 12.57
N SER A 304 13.17 -14.75 12.63
CA SER A 304 14.30 -15.42 11.97
C SER A 304 14.18 -15.43 10.43
N TYR A 305 13.02 -15.05 9.89
CA TYR A 305 12.85 -14.90 8.44
C TYR A 305 13.72 -13.77 7.87
N CYS A 306 14.13 -12.80 8.69
CA CYS A 306 15.17 -11.85 8.30
C CYS A 306 16.49 -12.58 7.99
N ASP A 307 16.87 -13.60 8.78
CA ASP A 307 18.13 -14.37 8.70
C ASP A 307 18.27 -15.20 7.41
N GLU A 308 17.17 -15.75 6.90
CA GLU A 308 17.18 -16.54 5.65
C GLU A 308 17.46 -15.67 4.42
N TYR A 309 17.04 -14.40 4.42
CA TYR A 309 17.33 -13.47 3.33
C TYR A 309 18.83 -13.15 3.27
N PHE A 310 19.52 -13.07 4.41
CA PHE A 310 20.98 -12.89 4.47
C PHE A 310 21.76 -14.05 3.85
N LYS A 311 21.22 -15.27 3.83
CA LYS A 311 21.87 -16.43 3.22
C LYS A 311 21.70 -16.49 1.69
N SER A 312 20.78 -15.73 1.12
CA SER A 312 20.39 -15.82 -0.31
C SER A 312 21.18 -14.95 -1.29
N GLY A 313 22.22 -14.21 -0.85
CA GLY A 313 23.33 -13.83 -1.74
C GLY A 313 23.45 -12.35 -2.15
N ILE A 314 23.62 -11.45 -1.19
CA ILE A 314 24.54 -10.32 -1.37
C ILE A 314 25.56 -10.42 -0.22
N LYS A 315 26.74 -10.95 -0.53
CA LYS A 315 27.90 -10.84 0.35
C LYS A 315 28.27 -9.36 0.44
N VAL A 316 27.87 -8.70 1.52
CA VAL A 316 28.65 -7.57 2.01
C VAL A 316 29.85 -8.21 2.71
N THR A 317 31.02 -7.92 2.16
CA THR A 317 32.33 -8.45 2.56
C THR A 317 32.58 -8.33 4.06
N ASP A 318 33.07 -9.42 4.64
CA ASP A 318 33.67 -9.50 5.98
C ASP A 318 34.63 -8.34 6.27
N LEU A 319 34.30 -7.51 7.25
CA LEU A 319 35.17 -6.62 8.04
C LEU A 319 34.35 -6.25 9.30
N HIS A 320 34.64 -6.57 10.55
CA HIS A 320 35.82 -7.05 11.23
C HIS A 320 35.35 -7.81 12.49
N ASP A 321 35.78 -9.06 12.63
CA ASP A 321 36.10 -9.66 13.93
C ASP A 321 37.33 -8.89 14.44
N ASP A 322 37.19 -8.15 15.55
CA ASP A 322 38.26 -7.67 16.44
C ASP A 322 37.71 -6.57 17.36
N SER A 323 37.16 -6.97 18.52
CA SER A 323 37.38 -6.33 19.84
C SER A 323 36.24 -6.67 20.82
N ARG A 324 36.28 -7.89 21.35
CA ARG A 324 35.80 -8.15 22.72
C ARG A 324 36.90 -8.83 23.52
N ASP A 325 38.00 -8.09 23.65
CA ASP A 325 38.91 -8.22 24.77
C ASP A 325 38.69 -7.02 25.70
N GLU A 326 38.46 -7.34 26.97
CA GLU A 326 38.71 -6.54 28.19
C GLU A 326 38.02 -5.17 28.35
N LEU A 327 36.95 -5.15 29.16
CA LEU A 327 36.88 -4.52 30.51
C LEU A 327 35.48 -4.65 31.13
#